data_AF-A0AAU4IZU1-F1
#
_entry.id   AF-A0AAU4IZU1-F1
#
_cell.length_a   1.000
_cell.length_b   1.000
_cell.length_c   1.000
_cell.angle_alpha   90.00
_cell.angle_beta   90.00
_cell.angle_gamma   90.00
#
_symmetry.space_group_name_H-M   'P 1'
#
loop_
_entity.id
_entity.type
_entity.pdbx_description
1 polymer ?
#
loop_
_entity_poly.entity_id
_entity_poly.type
_entity_poly.pdbx_seq_one_letter_code
_entity_poly.pdbx_strand_id
1 'polypeptide(L)' 'MATPDLTAGDYTTSEKARLTWLIARMAKRGVAGDAVDLSDLQHKFDRIQTQARKRKQQGK' A
#
# COMPACT_ATOMS: atom_id res chain seq x y z
N MET A 1 9.57 9.99 4.03
CA MET A 1 8.33 9.48 4.63
C MET A 1 8.67 8.14 5.26
N ALA A 2 8.97 8.12 6.57
CA ALA A 2 9.48 6.94 7.24
C ALA A 2 8.32 5.97 7.51
N THR A 3 8.40 4.75 6.96
CA THR A 3 7.57 3.59 7.31
C THR A 3 8.36 2.61 8.21
N PRO A 4 8.89 3.00 9.39
CA PRO A 4 9.59 2.05 10.27
C PRO A 4 8.64 1.18 11.10
N ASP A 5 7.32 1.45 11.07
CA ASP A 5 6.38 0.87 12.02
C ASP A 5 5.48 -0.25 11.46
N LEU A 6 5.49 -0.53 10.16
CA LEU A 6 4.69 -1.62 9.58
C LEU A 6 5.61 -2.68 8.99
N THR A 7 5.55 -3.88 9.55
CA THR A 7 6.26 -5.06 9.04
C THR A 7 5.34 -5.87 8.15
N ALA A 8 5.89 -6.81 7.38
CA ALA A 8 5.10 -7.78 6.64
C ALA A 8 4.18 -8.61 7.56
N GLY A 9 4.43 -8.69 8.87
CA GLY A 9 3.55 -9.39 9.83
C GLY A 9 2.25 -8.65 10.15
N ASP A 10 2.22 -7.33 10.02
CA ASP A 10 1.06 -6.49 10.39
C ASP A 10 -0.07 -6.49 9.34
N TYR A 11 0.22 -7.01 8.14
CA TYR A 11 -0.72 -7.14 7.04
C TYR A 11 -1.35 -8.52 7.00
N THR A 12 -2.66 -8.55 6.78
CA THR A 12 -3.39 -9.79 6.48
C THR A 12 -3.00 -10.32 5.10
N THR A 13 -3.23 -11.61 4.84
CA THR A 13 -2.94 -12.25 3.55
C THR A 13 -3.64 -11.55 2.38
N SER A 14 -4.89 -11.11 2.58
CA SER A 14 -5.67 -10.40 1.56
C SER A 14 -5.14 -8.98 1.29
N GLU A 15 -4.65 -8.28 2.31
CA GLU A 15 -4.01 -6.97 2.15
C GLU A 15 -2.67 -7.07 1.44
N LYS A 16 -1.85 -8.08 1.76
CA LYS A 16 -0.60 -8.36 1.02
C LYS A 16 -0.87 -8.54 -0.46
N ALA A 17 -1.85 -9.39 -0.81
CA ALA A 17 -2.24 -9.60 -2.20
C ALA A 17 -2.68 -8.29 -2.89
N ARG A 18 -3.48 -7.47 -2.21
CA ARG A 18 -3.92 -6.16 -2.73
C ARG A 18 -2.76 -5.17 -2.90
N LEU A 19 -1.86 -5.09 -1.93
CA LEU A 19 -0.67 -4.22 -2.00
C LEU A 19 0.22 -4.64 -3.16
N THR A 20 0.51 -5.94 -3.31
CA THR A 20 1.30 -6.46 -4.43
C THR A 20 0.65 -6.13 -5.77
N TRP A 21 -0.67 -6.28 -5.88
CA TRP A 21 -1.39 -5.93 -7.11
C TRP A 21 -1.36 -4.42 -7.41
N LEU A 22 -1.51 -3.57 -6.39
CA LEU A 22 -1.39 -2.12 -6.54
C LEU A 22 0.01 -1.71 -6.96
N ILE A 23 1.06 -2.29 -6.36
CA ILE A 23 2.46 -2.07 -6.75
C ILE A 23 2.66 -2.48 -8.21
N ALA A 24 2.20 -3.66 -8.61
CA ALA A 24 2.31 -4.12 -9.99
C ALA A 24 1.61 -3.16 -10.98
N ARG A 25 0.44 -2.60 -10.61
CA ARG A 25 -0.25 -1.60 -11.44
C ARG A 25 0.46 -0.27 -11.49
N MET A 26 1.00 0.22 -10.37
CA MET A 26 1.80 1.44 -10.35
C MET A 26 3.05 1.27 -11.17
N ALA A 27 3.77 0.14 -11.05
CA ALA A 27 4.93 -0.18 -11.88
C ALA A 27 4.55 -0.25 -13.37
N LYS A 28 3.45 -0.94 -13.72
CA LYS A 28 2.96 -1.01 -15.10
C LYS A 28 2.63 0.38 -15.67
N ARG A 29 2.04 1.27 -14.86
CA ARG A 29 1.73 2.64 -15.25
C ARG A 29 2.98 3.53 -15.31
N GLY A 30 3.96 3.31 -14.44
CA GLY A 30 5.24 4.02 -14.44
C GLY A 30 6.06 3.76 -15.72
N VAL A 31 5.91 2.58 -16.34
CA VAL A 31 6.51 2.30 -17.66
C VAL A 31 5.91 3.19 -18.76
N ALA A 32 4.67 3.67 -18.62
CA ALA A 32 4.02 4.56 -19.58
C ALA A 32 4.43 6.05 -19.40
N GLY A 33 5.32 6.36 -18.45
CA GLY A 33 5.91 7.68 -18.24
C GLY A 33 5.20 8.53 -17.17
N ASP A 34 5.86 9.61 -16.75
CA ASP A 34 5.43 10.54 -15.68
C ASP A 34 4.09 11.26 -15.96
N ALA A 35 3.55 11.17 -17.17
CA ALA A 35 2.25 11.74 -17.51
C ALA A 35 1.07 10.93 -16.94
N VAL A 36 1.32 9.73 -16.38
CA VAL A 36 0.27 8.86 -15.87
C VAL A 36 0.00 9.11 -14.40
N ASP A 37 -1.24 9.52 -14.10
CA ASP A 37 -1.69 9.69 -12.71
C ASP A 37 -1.69 8.37 -11.93
N LEU A 38 -0.90 8.37 -10.85
CA LEU A 38 -0.77 7.28 -9.88
C LEU A 38 -1.49 7.59 -8.56
N SER A 39 -2.03 8.80 -8.37
CA SER A 39 -2.60 9.26 -7.10
C SER A 39 -3.73 8.34 -6.62
N ASP A 40 -4.63 7.87 -7.50
CA ASP A 40 -5.68 6.92 -7.11
C ASP A 40 -5.11 5.59 -6.57
N LEU A 41 -4.05 5.06 -7.21
CA LEU A 41 -3.42 3.80 -6.77
C LEU A 41 -2.66 4.01 -5.45
N GLN A 42 -2.01 5.16 -5.30
CA GLN A 42 -1.28 5.51 -4.09
C GLN A 42 -2.24 5.75 -2.90
N HIS A 43 -3.37 6.42 -3.13
CA HIS A 43 -4.42 6.57 -2.12
C HIS A 43 -5.00 5.22 -1.67
N LYS A 44 -5.17 4.27 -2.58
CA LYS A 44 -5.60 2.90 -2.24
C LYS A 44 -4.55 2.16 -1.43
N PHE A 45 -3.28 2.32 -1.79
CA PHE A 45 -2.15 1.75 -1.06
C PHE A 45 -2.10 2.30 0.37
N ASP A 46 -2.17 3.62 0.52
CA ASP A 46 -2.14 4.31 1.82
C ASP A 46 -3.35 3.97 2.70
N ARG A 47 -4.52 3.74 2.12
CA ARG A 47 -5.70 3.28 2.87
C ARG A 47 -5.43 1.93 3.54
N ILE A 48 -4.79 0.99 2.83
CA ILE A 48 -4.46 -0.33 3.37
C ILE A 48 -3.39 -0.20 4.47
N GLN A 49 -2.34 0.60 4.24
CA GLN A 49 -1.33 0.88 5.27
C GLN A 49 -1.96 1.49 6.53
N THR A 50 -2.90 2.44 6.35
CA THR A 50 -3.62 3.09 7.45
C THR A 50 -4.48 2.10 8.23
N GLN A 51 -5.15 1.16 7.54
CA GLN A 51 -5.92 0.10 8.20
C GLN A 51 -5.03 -0.82 9.03
N ALA A 52 -3.90 -1.27 8.47
CA ALA A 52 -2.92 -2.08 9.20
C ALA A 52 -2.38 -1.33 10.43
N ARG A 53 -2.05 -0.04 10.27
CA ARG A 53 -1.59 0.81 11.36
C ARG A 53 -2.64 0.95 12.47
N LYS A 54 -3.90 1.18 12.11
CA LYS A 54 -5.00 1.26 13.09
C LYS A 54 -5.14 -0.04 13.87
N ARG A 55 -5.07 -1.20 13.22
CA ARG A 55 -5.11 -2.50 13.93
C ARG A 55 -3.92 -2.70 14.85
N LYS A 56 -2.70 -2.34 14.42
CA LYS A 56 -1.51 -2.40 15.27
C LYS A 56 -1.63 -1.49 16.51
N GLN A 57 -2.24 -0.32 16.34
CA GLN A 57 -2.47 0.64 17.43
C GLN A 57 -3.63 0.27 18.35
N GLN A 58 -4.65 -0.43 17.85
CA GLN A 58 -5.83 -0.85 18.61
C GLN A 58 -5.69 -2.23 19.24
N GLY A 59 -4.80 -3.08 18.71
CA GLY A 59 -4.54 -4.44 19.18
C GLY A 59 -3.40 -4.55 20.20
N LYS A 60 -3.10 -3.46 20.90
CA LYS A 60 -2.16 -3.43 22.02
C LYS A 60 -2.83 -2.84 23.24
#